data_AF-A0A2N9INP3-F1
#
_entry.id   AF-A0A2N9INP3-F1
#
_cell.length_a   1.000
_cell.length_b   1.000
_cell.length_c   1.000
_cell.angle_alpha   90.00
_cell.angle_beta   90.00
_cell.angle_gamma   90.00
#
_symmetry.space_group_name_H-M   'P 1'
#
loop_
_entity.id
_entity.type
_entity.pdbx_description
1 polymer ?
#
loop_
_entity_poly.entity_id
_entity_poly.type
_entity_poly.pdbx_seq_one_letter_code
_entity_poly.pdbx_strand_id
1 'polypeptide(L)'
;MACVYIPVQNSEEEVRVALDQLPRDAADILDILKAEQAPLDLWLIIAREYFKQGKVEQFRQILEEGSGPEIDEYYSDVRYERIAILNALGAYYSYLGKIETKQREKEEHFILATQYYNKASRIDMHEPSTWVGKGVVFGAPLCYCISNERFNWLAI
;
A
#
# COMPACT_ATOMS: atom_id res chain seq x y z
N MET A 1 -19.94 9.72 -8.08
CA MET A 1 -19.66 8.39 -7.49
C MET A 1 -18.50 7.79 -8.25
N ALA A 2 -17.43 7.42 -7.56
CA ALA A 2 -16.30 6.72 -8.16
C ALA A 2 -16.52 5.21 -7.97
N CYS A 3 -16.31 4.43 -9.03
CA CYS A 3 -16.41 2.97 -8.98
C CYS A 3 -15.12 2.37 -9.54
N VAL A 4 -14.77 1.19 -9.06
CA VAL A 4 -13.76 0.32 -9.66
C VAL A 4 -14.42 -0.95 -10.16
N TYR A 5 -13.82 -1.55 -11.18
CA TYR A 5 -14.31 -2.74 -11.83
C TYR A 5 -13.24 -3.81 -11.66
N ILE A 6 -13.57 -4.88 -10.95
CA ILE A 6 -12.68 -6.02 -10.74
C ILE A 6 -13.02 -7.05 -11.81
N PRO A 7 -12.09 -7.41 -12.71
CA PRO A 7 -12.35 -8.43 -13.73
C PRO A 7 -12.56 -9.79 -13.04
N VAL A 8 -13.59 -10.53 -13.48
CA VAL A 8 -13.85 -11.88 -12.98
C VAL A 8 -12.91 -12.86 -13.68
N GLN A 9 -12.31 -13.76 -12.91
CA GLN A 9 -11.33 -14.70 -13.43
C GLN A 9 -11.99 -15.63 -14.47
N ASN A 10 -11.39 -15.75 -15.66
CA ASN A 10 -11.88 -16.58 -16.77
C ASN A 10 -13.26 -16.19 -17.31
N SER A 11 -13.68 -14.93 -17.13
CA SER A 11 -14.93 -14.39 -17.63
C SER A 11 -14.72 -13.01 -18.27
N GLU A 12 -15.69 -12.56 -19.07
CA GLU A 12 -15.79 -11.17 -19.55
C GLU A 12 -16.56 -10.27 -18.56
N GLU A 13 -17.05 -10.85 -17.46
CA GLU A 13 -17.78 -10.13 -16.43
C GLU A 13 -16.86 -9.34 -15.50
N GLU A 14 -17.41 -8.29 -14.90
CA GLU A 14 -16.70 -7.43 -13.95
C GLU A 14 -17.55 -7.19 -12.70
N VAL A 15 -16.93 -7.31 -11.53
CA VAL A 15 -17.54 -6.92 -10.26
C VAL A 15 -17.38 -5.42 -10.07
N ARG A 16 -18.51 -4.70 -10.11
CA ARG A 16 -18.52 -3.25 -9.84
C ARG A 16 -18.52 -2.99 -8.33
N VAL A 17 -17.48 -2.31 -7.86
CA VAL A 17 -17.35 -1.88 -6.46
C VAL A 17 -17.51 -0.36 -6.37
N ALA A 18 -18.48 0.10 -5.57
CA ALA A 18 -18.69 1.51 -5.28
C ALA A 18 -17.73 1.96 -4.16
N LEU A 19 -16.85 2.90 -4.47
CA LEU A 19 -15.78 3.34 -3.56
C LEU A 19 -16.31 4.10 -2.33
N ASP A 20 -17.47 4.75 -2.47
CA ASP A 20 -18.17 5.42 -1.36
C ASP A 20 -18.95 4.46 -0.44
N GLN A 21 -19.08 3.19 -0.83
CA GLN A 21 -19.83 2.16 -0.10
C GLN A 21 -18.99 0.92 0.18
N LEU A 22 -17.71 1.11 0.47
CA LEU A 22 -16.83 0.01 0.84
C LEU A 22 -17.31 -0.67 2.14
N PRO A 23 -17.19 -2.02 2.23
CA PRO A 23 -17.49 -2.77 3.43
C PRO A 23 -16.83 -2.22 4.70
N ARG A 24 -17.35 -2.60 5.87
CA ARG A 24 -16.73 -2.23 7.14
C ARG A 24 -15.56 -3.16 7.49
N ASP A 25 -15.68 -4.42 7.12
CA ASP A 25 -14.64 -5.42 7.26
C ASP A 25 -13.78 -5.45 5.98
N ALA A 26 -12.46 -5.41 6.13
CA ALA A 26 -11.58 -5.52 4.98
C ALA A 26 -11.53 -6.95 4.44
N ALA A 27 -11.88 -7.96 5.25
CA ALA A 27 -11.93 -9.36 4.83
C ALA A 27 -12.89 -9.55 3.65
N ASP A 28 -14.08 -8.93 3.69
CA ASP A 28 -15.09 -9.06 2.64
C ASP A 28 -14.56 -8.64 1.26
N ILE A 29 -13.79 -7.54 1.19
CA ILE A 29 -13.22 -7.08 -0.08
C ILE A 29 -11.96 -7.84 -0.45
N LEU A 30 -11.17 -8.29 0.54
CA LEU A 30 -9.98 -9.10 0.31
C LEU A 30 -10.35 -10.46 -0.28
N ASP A 31 -11.42 -11.08 0.18
CA ASP A 31 -11.90 -12.35 -0.35
C ASP A 31 -12.27 -12.22 -1.83
N ILE A 32 -12.91 -11.12 -2.24
CA ILE A 32 -13.20 -10.84 -3.66
C ILE A 32 -11.90 -10.62 -4.44
N LEU A 33 -10.99 -9.78 -3.94
CA LEU A 33 -9.74 -9.46 -4.62
C LEU A 33 -8.86 -10.70 -4.82
N LYS A 34 -8.85 -11.61 -3.85
CA LYS A 34 -8.12 -12.88 -3.94
C LYS A 34 -8.81 -13.88 -4.85
N ALA A 35 -10.12 -14.07 -4.70
CA ALA A 35 -10.89 -15.02 -5.50
C ALA A 35 -10.78 -14.72 -7.00
N GLU A 36 -10.85 -13.44 -7.36
CA GLU A 36 -10.79 -13.01 -8.75
C GLU A 36 -9.37 -12.73 -9.26
N GLN A 37 -8.35 -12.97 -8.42
CA GLN A 37 -6.94 -12.65 -8.74
C GLN A 37 -6.79 -11.22 -9.26
N ALA A 38 -7.42 -10.30 -8.54
CA ALA A 38 -7.54 -8.92 -8.95
C ALA A 38 -6.16 -8.25 -9.07
N PRO A 39 -5.92 -7.48 -10.15
CA PRO A 39 -4.70 -6.69 -10.32
C PRO A 39 -4.34 -5.85 -9.09
N LEU A 40 -3.05 -5.82 -8.73
CA LEU A 40 -2.58 -5.16 -7.49
C LEU A 40 -2.78 -3.64 -7.47
N ASP A 41 -2.95 -2.99 -8.62
CA ASP A 41 -3.33 -1.58 -8.68
C ASP A 41 -4.74 -1.34 -8.11
N LEU A 42 -5.68 -2.29 -8.29
CA LEU A 42 -7.01 -2.24 -7.67
C LEU A 42 -6.93 -2.35 -6.14
N TRP A 43 -6.02 -3.17 -5.62
CA TRP A 43 -5.77 -3.27 -4.18
C TRP A 43 -5.34 -1.92 -3.61
N LEU A 44 -4.41 -1.24 -4.29
CA LEU A 44 -3.94 0.10 -3.91
C LEU A 44 -5.05 1.15 -3.97
N ILE A 45 -5.90 1.13 -5.02
CA ILE A 45 -7.02 2.07 -5.16
C ILE A 45 -8.01 1.90 -4.01
N ILE A 46 -8.37 0.67 -3.68
CA ILE A 46 -9.32 0.35 -2.61
C ILE A 46 -8.71 0.72 -1.25
N ALA A 47 -7.46 0.36 -0.98
CA ALA A 47 -6.76 0.71 0.25
C ALA A 47 -6.75 2.24 0.46
N ARG A 48 -6.38 3.01 -0.57
CA ARG A 48 -6.39 4.48 -0.53
C ARG A 48 -7.78 5.03 -0.19
N GLU A 49 -8.84 4.41 -0.70
CA GLU A 49 -10.19 4.86 -0.39
C GLU A 49 -10.59 4.58 1.06
N TYR A 50 -10.23 3.41 1.62
CA TYR A 50 -10.36 3.16 3.05
C TYR A 50 -9.63 4.23 3.87
N PHE A 51 -8.40 4.56 3.49
CA PHE A 51 -7.62 5.59 4.18
C PHE A 51 -8.31 6.96 4.14
N LYS A 52 -8.80 7.39 2.98
CA LYS A 52 -9.53 8.66 2.81
C LYS A 52 -10.80 8.74 3.67
N GLN A 53 -11.44 7.61 3.95
CA GLN A 53 -12.60 7.52 4.84
C GLN A 53 -12.24 7.45 6.33
N GLY A 54 -10.95 7.53 6.68
CA GLY A 54 -10.46 7.38 8.05
C GLY A 54 -10.46 5.94 8.56
N LYS A 55 -10.71 4.96 7.69
CA LYS A 55 -10.72 3.52 8.01
C LYS A 55 -9.30 2.95 7.89
N VAL A 56 -8.43 3.39 8.79
CA VAL A 56 -6.98 3.13 8.71
C VAL A 56 -6.62 1.66 8.93
N GLU A 57 -7.34 0.94 9.80
CA GLU A 57 -7.08 -0.48 10.03
C GLU A 57 -7.35 -1.32 8.78
N GLN A 58 -8.42 -1.01 8.04
CA GLN A 58 -8.77 -1.69 6.79
C GLN A 58 -7.73 -1.40 5.70
N PHE A 59 -7.28 -0.14 5.60
CA PHE A 59 -6.15 0.23 4.74
C PHE A 59 -4.91 -0.62 5.04
N ARG A 60 -4.54 -0.71 6.33
CA ARG A 60 -3.37 -1.47 6.78
C ARG A 60 -3.52 -2.96 6.45
N GLN A 61 -4.67 -3.56 6.77
CA GLN A 61 -4.95 -4.97 6.53
C GLN A 61 -4.83 -5.33 5.04
N ILE A 62 -5.36 -4.49 4.14
CA ILE A 62 -5.29 -4.75 2.69
C ILE A 62 -3.84 -4.71 2.20
N LEU A 63 -3.05 -3.73 2.64
CA LEU A 63 -1.66 -3.62 2.22
C LEU A 63 -0.77 -4.70 2.84
N GLU A 64 -1.00 -5.07 4.10
CA GLU A 64 -0.27 -6.17 4.76
C GLU A 64 -0.49 -7.48 4.01
N GLU A 65 -1.74 -7.78 3.65
CA GLU A 65 -2.10 -8.93 2.83
C GLU A 65 -1.48 -8.85 1.43
N GLY A 66 -1.58 -7.67 0.79
CA GLY A 66 -0.93 -7.35 -0.49
C GLY A 66 0.60 -7.39 -0.47
N SER A 67 1.21 -7.52 0.71
CA SER A 67 2.66 -7.65 0.90
C SER A 67 3.07 -9.07 1.35
N GLY A 68 2.13 -10.00 1.42
CA GLY A 68 2.36 -11.37 1.86
C GLY A 68 3.19 -12.22 0.88
N PRO A 69 3.71 -13.38 1.33
CA PRO A 69 4.49 -14.29 0.49
C PRO A 69 3.67 -14.89 -0.67
N GLU A 70 2.36 -15.10 -0.48
CA GLU A 70 1.45 -15.58 -1.53
C GLU A 70 1.42 -14.61 -2.71
N ILE A 71 1.36 -13.30 -2.43
CA ILE A 71 1.40 -12.25 -3.45
C ILE A 71 2.77 -12.19 -4.14
N ASP A 72 3.85 -12.40 -3.39
CA ASP A 72 5.21 -12.43 -3.94
C ASP A 72 5.42 -13.57 -4.95
N GLU A 73 4.77 -14.72 -4.74
CA GLU A 73 4.82 -15.87 -5.63
C GLU A 73 3.90 -15.67 -6.84
N TYR A 74 2.64 -15.31 -6.58
CA TYR A 74 1.61 -15.23 -7.62
C TYR A 74 1.81 -14.05 -8.57
N TYR A 75 2.22 -12.89 -8.06
CA TYR A 75 2.48 -11.67 -8.85
C TYR A 75 3.99 -11.41 -9.02
N SER A 76 4.77 -12.48 -9.20
CA SER A 76 6.24 -12.39 -9.23
C SER A 76 6.79 -11.55 -10.39
N ASP A 77 6.05 -11.46 -11.50
CA ASP A 77 6.34 -10.65 -12.68
C ASP A 77 5.95 -9.16 -12.51
N VAL A 78 4.98 -8.89 -11.63
CA VAL A 78 4.45 -7.55 -11.34
C VAL A 78 5.33 -6.84 -10.30
N ARG A 79 6.37 -6.16 -10.76
CA ARG A 79 7.32 -5.49 -9.85
C ARG A 79 6.82 -4.16 -9.27
N TYR A 80 6.21 -3.32 -10.10
CA TYR A 80 5.94 -1.92 -9.75
C TYR A 80 4.89 -1.81 -8.64
N GLU A 81 3.77 -2.50 -8.78
CA GLU A 81 2.63 -2.49 -7.86
C GLU A 81 3.01 -3.13 -6.52
N ARG A 82 3.80 -4.21 -6.54
CA ARG A 82 4.36 -4.82 -5.32
C ARG A 82 5.26 -3.85 -4.56
N ILE A 83 6.14 -3.12 -5.27
CA ILE A 83 6.96 -2.08 -4.66
C ILE A 83 6.08 -0.93 -4.12
N ALA A 84 5.03 -0.55 -4.84
CA ALA A 84 4.11 0.50 -4.39
C ALA A 84 3.37 0.13 -3.09
N ILE A 85 2.91 -1.12 -2.95
CA ILE A 85 2.30 -1.62 -1.70
C ILE A 85 3.29 -1.54 -0.53
N LEU A 86 4.53 -2.01 -0.75
CA LEU A 86 5.58 -1.99 0.26
C LEU A 86 5.96 -0.55 0.65
N ASN A 87 6.07 0.35 -0.32
CA ASN A 87 6.36 1.76 -0.09
C ASN A 87 5.20 2.46 0.63
N ALA A 88 3.95 2.10 0.37
CA ALA A 88 2.79 2.62 1.09
C ALA A 88 2.79 2.21 2.56
N LEU A 89 3.09 0.94 2.87
CA LEU A 89 3.29 0.49 4.26
C LEU A 89 4.48 1.19 4.92
N GLY A 90 5.60 1.31 4.21
CA GLY A 90 6.77 2.04 4.68
C GLY A 90 6.46 3.49 5.03
N ALA A 91 5.70 4.18 4.18
CA ALA A 91 5.28 5.57 4.40
C ALA A 91 4.33 5.68 5.59
N TYR A 92 3.35 4.78 5.69
CA TYR A 92 2.40 4.72 6.80
C TYR A 92 3.10 4.58 8.16
N TYR A 93 4.00 3.59 8.29
CA TYR A 93 4.75 3.40 9.54
C TYR A 93 5.75 4.54 9.80
N SER A 94 6.30 5.16 8.76
CA SER A 94 7.12 6.38 8.92
C SER A 94 6.32 7.55 9.48
N TYR A 95 5.06 7.68 9.06
CA TYR A 95 4.15 8.69 9.60
C TYR A 95 3.79 8.42 11.06
N LEU A 96 3.44 7.17 11.41
CA LEU A 96 3.17 6.78 12.80
C LEU A 96 4.36 7.08 13.72
N GLY A 97 5.58 6.72 13.30
CA GLY A 97 6.80 7.03 14.07
C GLY A 97 7.06 8.53 14.24
N LYS A 98 6.53 9.39 13.36
CA LYS A 98 6.67 10.85 13.49
C LYS A 98 5.68 11.46 14.48
N ILE A 99 4.44 10.96 14.49
CA ILE A 99 3.39 11.48 15.39
C ILE A 99 3.43 10.83 16.78
N GLU A 100 4.10 9.69 16.91
CA GLU A 100 4.26 9.00 18.20
C GLU A 100 5.16 9.77 19.16
N THR A 101 4.73 9.83 20.42
CA THR A 101 5.37 10.58 21.50
C THR A 101 6.28 9.70 22.35
N LYS A 102 5.94 8.42 22.50
CA LYS A 102 6.72 7.47 23.29
C LYS A 102 7.89 6.96 22.46
N GLN A 103 9.10 7.16 22.98
CA GLN A 103 10.33 6.82 22.29
C GLN A 103 10.38 5.35 21.83
N ARG A 104 9.90 4.41 22.65
CA ARG A 104 9.90 2.97 22.32
C ARG A 104 8.99 2.64 21.13
N GLU A 105 7.73 3.07 21.17
CA GLU A 105 6.74 2.80 20.12
C GLU A 105 7.14 3.52 18.82
N LYS A 106 7.71 4.73 18.94
CA LYS A 106 8.32 5.46 17.83
C LYS A 106 9.42 4.67 17.13
N GLU A 107 10.36 4.08 17.88
CA GLU A 107 11.43 3.26 17.33
C GLU A 107 10.89 2.00 16.64
N GLU A 108 9.90 1.35 17.23
CA GLU A 108 9.22 0.19 16.63
C GLU A 108 8.61 0.54 15.25
N HIS A 109 7.95 1.69 15.13
CA HIS A 109 7.41 2.15 13.85
C HIS A 109 8.49 2.42 12.79
N PHE A 110 9.62 3.03 13.16
CA PHE A 110 10.72 3.25 12.21
C PHE A 110 11.40 1.94 11.80
N ILE A 111 11.49 0.95 12.69
CA ILE A 111 11.98 -0.39 12.37
C ILE A 111 11.07 -1.03 11.33
N LEU A 112 9.75 -1.02 11.55
CA LEU A 112 8.78 -1.57 10.59
C LEU A 112 8.85 -0.86 9.23
N ALA A 113 8.87 0.48 9.22
CA ALA A 113 9.01 1.25 7.99
C ALA A 113 10.27 0.84 7.19
N THR A 114 11.41 0.71 7.89
CA THR A 114 12.68 0.30 7.30
C THR A 114 12.62 -1.12 6.72
N GLN A 115 11.92 -2.05 7.39
CA GLN A 115 11.74 -3.41 6.90
C GLN A 115 10.99 -3.43 5.56
N TYR A 116 9.88 -2.69 5.45
CA TYR A 116 9.12 -2.61 4.20
C TYR A 116 9.92 -1.98 3.06
N TYR A 117 10.63 -0.87 3.30
CA TYR A 117 11.49 -0.27 2.28
C TYR A 117 12.65 -1.19 1.86
N ASN A 118 13.20 -1.98 2.78
CA ASN A 118 14.22 -2.96 2.44
C ASN A 118 13.65 -4.12 1.62
N LYS A 119 12.42 -4.56 1.91
CA LYS A 119 11.71 -5.54 1.09
C LYS A 119 11.46 -4.99 -0.33
N ALA A 120 11.05 -3.73 -0.45
CA ALA A 120 10.90 -3.06 -1.75
C ALA A 120 12.22 -3.00 -2.53
N SER A 121 13.32 -2.60 -1.88
CA SER A 121 14.65 -2.57 -2.52
C SER A 121 15.19 -3.94 -2.95
N ARG A 122 14.69 -5.05 -2.36
CA ARG A 122 15.04 -6.41 -2.81
C ARG A 122 14.36 -6.77 -4.13
N ILE A 123 13.19 -6.19 -4.42
CA ILE A 123 12.49 -6.37 -5.69
C ILE A 123 13.19 -5.55 -6.77
N ASP A 124 13.40 -4.26 -6.53
CA ASP A 124 14.16 -3.39 -7.41
C ASP A 124 14.87 -2.29 -6.62
N MET A 125 16.20 -2.28 -6.65
CA MET A 125 17.00 -1.28 -5.95
C MET A 125 17.03 0.07 -6.68
N HIS A 126 16.70 0.11 -7.97
CA HIS A 126 16.75 1.32 -8.78
C HIS A 126 15.42 2.06 -8.80
N GLU A 127 14.37 1.50 -8.21
CA GLU A 127 13.06 2.14 -8.11
C GLU A 127 13.15 3.41 -7.23
N PRO A 128 13.04 4.62 -7.82
CA PRO A 128 13.32 5.87 -7.11
C PRO A 128 12.36 6.13 -5.94
N SER A 129 11.12 5.63 -6.05
CA SER A 129 10.10 5.84 -5.03
C SER A 129 10.49 5.27 -3.65
N THR A 130 11.24 4.17 -3.64
CA THR A 130 11.73 3.54 -2.40
C THR A 130 12.79 4.40 -1.70
N TRP A 131 13.68 5.03 -2.46
CA TRP A 131 14.75 5.89 -1.89
C TRP A 131 14.20 7.13 -1.23
N VAL A 132 13.17 7.70 -1.84
CA VAL A 132 12.44 8.84 -1.29
C VAL A 132 11.83 8.49 0.07
N GLY A 133 11.15 7.34 0.17
CA GLY A 133 10.60 6.86 1.44
C GLY A 133 11.66 6.59 2.50
N LYS A 134 12.79 5.97 2.13
CA LYS A 134 13.94 5.77 3.04
C LYS A 134 14.50 7.09 3.56
N GLY A 135 14.61 8.11 2.70
CA GLY A 135 15.09 9.44 3.10
C GLY A 135 14.29 10.02 4.27
N VAL A 136 12.97 9.81 4.29
CA VAL A 136 12.08 10.28 5.36
C VAL A 136 12.41 9.62 6.71
N VAL A 137 12.75 8.33 6.73
CA VAL A 137 13.15 7.60 7.95
C VAL A 137 14.47 8.12 8.50
N PHE A 138 15.42 8.46 7.62
CA PHE A 138 16.74 8.96 8.02
C PHE A 138 16.80 10.49 8.24
N GLY A 139 15.64 11.15 8.31
CA GLY A 139 15.56 12.57 8.69
C GLY A 139 15.66 13.57 7.54
N ALA A 140 15.50 13.15 6.28
CA ALA A 140 15.35 14.08 5.17
C ALA A 140 14.00 14.84 5.25
N PRO A 141 13.95 16.16 4.96
CA PRO A 141 12.71 16.91 4.91
C PRO A 141 11.74 16.32 3.86
N LEU A 142 10.48 16.09 4.26
CA LEU A 142 9.38 15.62 3.38
C LEU A 142 9.24 16.45 2.10
N CYS A 143 9.62 17.74 2.14
CA CYS A 143 9.50 18.65 1.01
C CYS A 143 10.37 18.28 -0.21
N TYR A 144 11.45 17.50 -0.03
CA TYR A 144 12.27 17.00 -1.16
C TYR A 144 11.71 15.72 -1.79
N CYS A 145 10.76 15.07 -1.12
CA CYS A 145 10.27 13.74 -1.48
C CYS A 145 8.99 13.78 -2.35
N ILE A 146 8.22 14.87 -2.27
CA ILE A 146 6.87 14.97 -2.81
C ILE A 146 6.83 15.63 -4.22
N SER A 147 7.96 16.01 -4.80
CA SER A 147 8.00 16.74 -6.09
C SER A 147 7.94 15.84 -7.35
N ASN A 148 7.64 14.54 -7.22
CA ASN A 148 7.52 13.63 -8.36
C ASN A 148 6.06 13.30 -8.58
N GLU A 149 5.50 13.53 -9.77
CA GLU A 149 4.08 13.28 -10.06
C GLU A 149 3.67 11.81 -9.86
N ARG A 150 4.63 10.87 -9.88
CA ARG A 150 4.43 9.46 -9.48
C ARG A 150 4.21 9.24 -7.97
N PHE A 151 4.60 10.21 -7.13
CA PHE A 151 4.39 10.20 -5.68
C PHE A 151 2.99 10.64 -5.26
N ASN A 152 2.19 11.18 -6.18
CA ASN A 152 0.81 11.57 -5.87
C ASN A 152 -0.09 10.36 -5.53
N TRP A 153 0.38 9.14 -5.80
CA TRP A 153 -0.22 7.88 -5.36
C TRP A 153 0.16 7.46 -3.93
N LEU A 154 1.29 7.96 -3.41
CA LEU A 154 1.79 7.73 -2.05
C LEU A 154 1.52 8.90 -1.10
N ALA A 155 0.82 9.95 -1.57
CA ALA A 155 0.19 10.95 -0.72
C ALA A 155 -1.05 10.32 -0.05
N ILE A 156 -0.76 9.39 0.84
CA ILE A 156 -1.61 9.01 1.97
C ILE A 156 -1.54 10.18 2.94
#